data_AF-A0A0E0FE45-F1
#
_entry.id   AF-A0A0E0FE45-F1
#
_cell.length_a   1.000
_cell.length_b   1.000
_cell.length_c   1.000
_cell.angle_alpha   90.00
_cell.angle_beta   90.00
_cell.angle_gamma   90.00
#
_symmetry.space_group_name_H-M   'P 1'
#
loop_
_entity.id
_entity.type
_entity.pdbx_description
1 polymer ?
#
loop_
_entity_poly.entity_id
_entity_poly.type
_entity_poly.pdbx_seq_one_letter_code
_entity_poly.pdbx_strand_id
1 'polypeptide(L)'
;MLALGQTKNSSRLEMTTKESRSLKTLHYMNMIIFFLPRNAIIPLHDHPGMTVFSKLLIGSLHIRSYDWVDPEPALSCSSSSVRLAKRVVNGVFTAPCDTSVLYPTTGGNMHRFRAIAPCAILDILGPPYSTEDGRDCTYYRAIPYSRHPVKNGAADQLTGVDEEGHRLSWLTETIPRMLRMRQIRYGGPPISDDE
;
A
#
# COMPACT_ATOMS: atom_id res chain seq x y z
N MET A 1 -54.77 24.03 2.00
CA MET A 1 -54.76 22.79 1.21
C MET A 1 -53.49 22.81 0.35
N LEU A 2 -52.34 22.41 0.93
CA LEU A 2 -51.69 21.11 0.73
C LEU A 2 -51.30 20.83 -0.73
N ALA A 3 -50.02 20.96 -1.04
CA ALA A 3 -49.24 19.90 -1.70
C ALA A 3 -47.74 20.13 -1.43
N LEU A 4 -47.20 19.31 -0.53
CA LEU A 4 -45.78 19.11 -0.28
C LEU A 4 -45.15 18.44 -1.52
N GLY A 5 -44.24 19.14 -2.20
CA GLY A 5 -43.34 18.54 -3.18
C GLY A 5 -42.08 18.06 -2.48
N GLN A 6 -41.92 16.75 -2.37
CA GLN A 6 -40.88 16.08 -1.59
C GLN A 6 -39.45 16.41 -2.08
N THR A 7 -38.59 16.77 -1.14
CA THR A 7 -37.13 16.70 -1.28
C THR A 7 -36.67 15.25 -1.11
N LYS A 8 -35.97 14.71 -2.11
CA LYS A 8 -35.04 13.56 -2.09
C LYS A 8 -34.54 13.39 -3.54
N ASN A 9 -33.26 13.31 -3.85
CA ASN A 9 -32.29 12.40 -3.25
C ASN A 9 -30.88 12.98 -3.33
N SER A 10 -30.17 12.88 -2.21
CA SER A 10 -28.71 13.00 -2.10
C SER A 10 -28.07 12.06 -3.12
N SER A 11 -27.51 12.63 -4.20
CA SER A 11 -26.70 11.88 -5.14
C SER A 11 -25.41 11.50 -4.42
N ARG A 12 -25.30 10.21 -4.06
CA ARG A 12 -24.07 9.55 -3.67
C ARG A 12 -22.97 9.97 -4.65
N LEU A 13 -22.06 10.83 -4.21
CA LEU A 13 -20.86 11.20 -4.97
C LEU A 13 -20.06 9.91 -5.18
N GLU A 14 -20.23 9.27 -6.34
CA GLU A 14 -19.29 8.25 -6.76
C GLU A 14 -17.96 8.95 -6.98
N MET A 15 -17.00 8.70 -6.09
CA MET A 15 -15.62 9.07 -6.35
C MET A 15 -15.23 8.41 -7.67
N THR A 16 -14.74 9.18 -8.63
CA THR A 16 -14.26 8.68 -9.94
C THR A 16 -12.74 8.73 -10.04
N THR A 17 -12.09 9.44 -9.12
CA THR A 17 -10.64 9.69 -9.11
C THR A 17 -10.05 9.30 -7.76
N LYS A 18 -8.81 8.79 -7.77
CA LYS A 18 -8.02 8.58 -6.54
C LYS A 18 -7.59 9.92 -6.00
N GLU A 19 -7.85 10.19 -4.73
CA GLU A 19 -7.48 11.45 -4.10
C GLU A 19 -6.67 11.23 -2.83
N SER A 20 -5.87 12.23 -2.47
CA SER A 20 -5.19 12.26 -1.19
C SER A 20 -5.31 13.63 -0.53
N ARG A 21 -5.31 13.62 0.81
CA ARG A 21 -5.31 14.82 1.65
C ARG A 21 -4.20 14.69 2.68
N SER A 22 -3.18 15.53 2.59
CA SER A 22 -2.26 15.70 3.72
C SER A 22 -2.97 16.47 4.81
N LEU A 23 -3.00 15.90 6.01
CA LEU A 23 -3.59 16.50 7.20
C LEU A 23 -2.56 17.37 7.92
N LYS A 24 -1.35 16.82 8.09
CA LYS A 24 -0.23 17.49 8.76
C LYS A 24 1.07 16.88 8.26
N THR A 25 2.04 17.73 7.95
CA THR A 25 3.40 17.33 7.57
C THR A 25 4.36 18.01 8.52
N LEU A 26 5.14 17.21 9.24
CA LEU A 26 6.23 17.62 10.11
C LEU A 26 7.52 16.94 9.63
N HIS A 27 8.66 17.41 10.12
CA HIS A 27 9.96 16.80 9.76
C HIS A 27 10.04 15.30 10.08
N TYR A 28 9.38 14.85 11.15
CA TYR A 28 9.42 13.47 11.63
C TYR A 28 8.18 12.64 11.24
N MET A 29 7.13 13.25 10.68
CA MET A 29 5.86 12.57 10.44
C MET A 29 5.05 13.20 9.31
N ASN A 30 4.37 12.39 8.50
CA ASN A 30 3.31 12.83 7.60
C ASN A 30 2.00 12.09 7.89
N MET A 31 0.90 12.82 8.04
CA MET A 31 -0.45 12.27 8.13
C MET A 31 -1.19 12.52 6.82
N ILE A 32 -1.71 11.47 6.21
CA ILE A 32 -2.37 11.53 4.90
C ILE A 32 -3.61 10.63 4.88
N ILE A 33 -4.70 11.13 4.30
CA ILE A 33 -5.90 10.32 4.01
C ILE A 33 -5.98 10.08 2.51
N PHE A 34 -6.05 8.82 2.12
CA PHE A 34 -6.34 8.40 0.74
C PHE A 34 -7.81 8.10 0.56
N PHE A 35 -8.42 8.67 -0.48
CA PHE A 35 -9.78 8.37 -0.91
C PHE A 35 -9.71 7.58 -2.22
N LEU A 36 -10.12 6.32 -2.17
CA LEU A 36 -10.03 5.42 -3.30
C LEU A 36 -11.44 5.06 -3.79
N PRO A 37 -11.76 5.34 -5.06
CA PRO A 37 -13.01 4.85 -5.65
C PRO A 37 -12.96 3.33 -5.83
N ARG A 38 -14.11 2.70 -6.07
CA ARG A 38 -14.16 1.25 -6.34
C ARG A 38 -13.18 0.89 -7.47
N ASN A 39 -12.46 -0.21 -7.31
CA ASN A 39 -11.43 -0.72 -8.23
C ASN A 39 -10.16 0.13 -8.34
N ALA A 40 -10.04 1.26 -7.64
CA ALA A 40 -8.78 1.99 -7.59
C ALA A 40 -7.66 1.15 -6.99
N ILE A 41 -6.46 1.37 -7.51
CA ILE A 41 -5.24 0.69 -7.09
C ILE A 41 -4.19 1.73 -6.70
N ILE A 42 -3.62 1.57 -5.52
CA ILE A 42 -2.28 2.07 -5.19
C ILE A 42 -1.34 0.91 -5.50
N PRO A 43 -0.43 1.03 -6.50
CA PRO A 43 0.45 -0.06 -6.91
C PRO A 43 1.32 -0.56 -5.76
N LEU A 44 1.95 -1.72 -5.94
CA LEU A 44 2.89 -2.25 -4.95
C LEU A 44 4.07 -1.29 -4.83
N HIS A 45 4.34 -0.81 -3.60
CA HIS A 45 5.40 0.14 -3.30
C HIS A 45 5.97 -0.09 -1.91
N ASP A 46 7.17 0.40 -1.64
CA ASP A 46 7.89 0.30 -0.37
C ASP A 46 7.81 1.58 0.48
N HIS A 47 8.35 1.47 1.70
CA HIS A 47 8.43 2.52 2.72
C HIS A 47 9.84 2.48 3.36
N PRO A 48 10.89 2.91 2.64
CA PRO A 48 12.29 2.68 3.02
C PRO A 48 12.65 3.41 4.32
N GLY A 49 12.99 2.64 5.36
CA GLY A 49 13.36 3.17 6.67
C GLY A 49 12.18 3.72 7.49
N MET A 50 10.94 3.45 7.08
CA MET A 50 9.74 4.05 7.67
C MET A 50 8.94 3.04 8.48
N THR A 51 8.29 3.53 9.54
CA THR A 51 7.18 2.87 10.22
C THR A 51 5.89 3.57 9.80
N VAL A 52 4.89 2.80 9.38
CA VAL A 52 3.60 3.35 8.93
C VAL A 52 2.46 2.71 9.69
N PHE A 53 1.65 3.55 10.33
CA PHE A 53 0.36 3.15 10.89
C PHE A 53 -0.72 3.42 9.85
N SER A 54 -1.53 2.42 9.53
CA SER A 54 -2.60 2.52 8.54
C SER A 54 -3.93 2.09 9.13
N LYS A 55 -4.97 2.92 8.96
CA LYS A 55 -6.33 2.65 9.43
C LYS A 55 -7.32 2.79 8.28
N LEU A 56 -8.04 1.70 7.97
CA LEU A 56 -9.18 1.75 7.08
C LEU A 56 -10.37 2.40 7.82
N LEU A 57 -10.69 3.64 7.46
CA LEU A 57 -11.74 4.42 8.10
C LEU A 57 -13.13 4.03 7.59
N ILE A 58 -13.26 3.80 6.28
CA ILE A 58 -14.51 3.42 5.63
C ILE A 58 -14.24 2.45 4.47
N GLY A 59 -15.22 1.62 4.14
CA GLY A 59 -15.22 0.80 2.93
C GLY A 59 -14.52 -0.54 3.08
N SER A 60 -14.07 -1.11 1.95
CA SER A 60 -13.43 -2.42 1.90
C SER A 60 -12.24 -2.41 0.95
N LEU A 61 -11.12 -2.96 1.40
CA LEU A 61 -9.81 -2.89 0.78
C LEU A 61 -9.19 -4.28 0.69
N HIS A 62 -8.76 -4.69 -0.50
CA HIS A 62 -7.86 -5.84 -0.62
C HIS A 62 -6.42 -5.36 -0.47
N ILE A 63 -5.75 -5.87 0.55
CA ILE A 63 -4.35 -5.59 0.85
C ILE A 63 -3.52 -6.81 0.44
N ARG A 64 -2.41 -6.54 -0.26
CA ARG A 64 -1.34 -7.53 -0.44
C ARG A 64 -0.01 -6.90 -0.03
N SER A 65 0.71 -7.52 0.88
CA SER A 65 1.99 -7.01 1.37
C SER A 65 3.08 -8.08 1.43
N TYR A 66 4.32 -7.61 1.47
CA TYR A 66 5.53 -8.42 1.41
C TYR A 66 6.63 -7.79 2.25
N ASP A 67 7.50 -8.63 2.78
CA ASP A 67 8.80 -8.24 3.33
C ASP A 67 9.90 -8.94 2.53
N TRP A 68 11.10 -8.36 2.52
CA TRP A 68 12.25 -8.99 1.88
C TRP A 68 12.61 -10.28 2.62
N VAL A 69 13.10 -11.28 1.90
CA VAL A 69 13.75 -12.44 2.54
C VAL A 69 15.15 -12.00 2.94
N ASP A 70 15.49 -12.18 4.21
CA ASP A 70 16.77 -11.80 4.81
C ASP A 70 17.29 -12.96 5.69
N PRO A 71 18.53 -13.46 5.50
CA PRO A 71 19.51 -13.05 4.49
C PRO A 71 19.03 -13.29 3.06
N GLU A 72 19.46 -12.43 2.15
CA GLU A 72 19.14 -12.57 0.73
C GLU A 72 19.75 -13.88 0.19
N PRO A 73 18.95 -14.78 -0.43
CA PRO A 73 19.49 -16.04 -0.92
C PRO A 73 20.47 -15.80 -2.07
N ALA A 74 21.54 -16.60 -2.15
CA ALA A 74 22.54 -16.51 -3.23
C ALA A 74 21.97 -16.65 -4.67
N LEU A 75 20.71 -17.07 -4.80
CA LEU A 75 19.96 -17.13 -6.06
C LEU A 75 19.52 -15.76 -6.59
N SER A 76 19.62 -14.68 -5.80
CA SER A 76 19.45 -13.32 -6.32
C SER A 76 20.67 -12.94 -7.16
N CYS A 77 20.64 -13.34 -8.43
CA CYS A 77 21.70 -12.97 -9.36
C CYS A 77 21.78 -11.44 -9.46
N SER A 78 22.96 -10.89 -9.21
CA SER A 78 23.31 -9.46 -9.31
C SER A 78 23.06 -8.81 -10.67
N SER A 79 22.70 -9.59 -11.69
CA SER A 79 22.37 -9.14 -13.03
C SER A 79 20.86 -9.05 -13.31
N SER A 80 20.02 -9.61 -12.45
CA SER A 80 18.56 -9.57 -12.59
C SER A 80 17.97 -8.55 -11.62
N SER A 81 17.18 -7.60 -12.15
CA SER A 81 16.46 -6.56 -11.41
C SER A 81 15.30 -7.08 -10.55
N VAL A 82 15.46 -8.26 -9.94
CA VAL A 82 14.45 -8.98 -9.17
C VAL A 82 15.01 -9.41 -7.82
N ARG A 83 14.22 -9.24 -6.75
CA ARG A 83 14.60 -9.60 -5.37
C ARG A 83 13.52 -10.47 -4.72
N LEU A 84 13.93 -11.44 -3.91
CA LEU A 84 13.00 -12.39 -3.28
C LEU A 84 12.29 -11.75 -2.08
N ALA A 85 10.98 -11.93 -2.00
CA ALA A 85 10.15 -11.42 -0.92
C ALA A 85 9.17 -12.50 -0.42
N LYS A 86 8.89 -12.48 0.89
CA LYS A 86 7.87 -13.31 1.53
C LYS A 86 6.58 -12.54 1.69
N ARG A 87 5.44 -13.20 1.44
CA ARG A 87 4.12 -12.56 1.52
C ARG A 87 3.61 -12.56 2.96
N VAL A 88 3.31 -11.36 3.45
CA VAL A 88 2.84 -11.12 4.83
C VAL A 88 1.32 -11.09 4.87
N VAL A 89 0.70 -10.23 4.05
CA VAL A 89 -0.76 -10.11 3.97
C VAL A 89 -1.25 -10.42 2.55
N ASN A 90 -2.39 -11.10 2.45
CA ASN A 90 -3.18 -11.19 1.22
C ASN A 90 -4.65 -11.45 1.58
N GLY A 91 -5.40 -10.38 1.79
CA GLY A 91 -6.77 -10.48 2.30
C GLY A 91 -7.61 -9.25 2.01
N VAL A 92 -8.91 -9.38 2.25
CA VAL A 92 -9.87 -8.28 2.20
C VAL A 92 -10.18 -7.82 3.61
N PHE A 93 -10.06 -6.53 3.85
CA PHE A 93 -10.37 -5.86 5.10
C PHE A 93 -11.56 -4.93 4.89
N THR A 94 -12.49 -4.90 5.83
CA THR A 94 -13.68 -4.06 5.78
C THR A 94 -13.80 -3.28 7.07
N ALA A 95 -14.06 -1.98 7.00
CA ALA A 95 -14.27 -1.15 8.18
C ALA A 95 -15.59 -1.54 8.90
N PRO A 96 -15.63 -1.52 10.26
CA PRO A 96 -14.51 -1.21 11.15
C PRO A 96 -13.51 -2.38 11.24
N CYS A 97 -12.22 -2.06 11.24
CA CYS A 97 -11.14 -3.01 11.51
C CYS A 97 -10.05 -2.35 12.35
N ASP A 98 -9.15 -3.16 12.90
CA ASP A 98 -8.00 -2.67 13.65
C ASP A 98 -7.02 -1.89 12.78
N THR A 99 -6.16 -1.11 13.44
CA THR A 99 -5.03 -0.43 12.79
C THR A 99 -3.97 -1.47 12.42
N SER A 100 -3.45 -1.40 11.20
CA SER A 100 -2.26 -2.16 10.80
C SER A 100 -0.99 -1.32 10.98
N VAL A 101 0.14 -1.97 11.24
CA VAL A 101 1.45 -1.34 11.30
C VAL A 101 2.42 -2.10 10.40
N LEU A 102 3.24 -1.36 9.67
CA LEU A 102 4.45 -1.87 9.02
C LEU A 102 5.68 -1.17 9.61
N TYR A 103 6.80 -1.87 9.57
CA TYR A 103 8.12 -1.43 10.02
C TYR A 103 9.10 -1.40 8.84
N PRO A 104 10.33 -0.89 9.03
CA PRO A 104 11.31 -0.80 7.93
C PRO A 104 11.62 -2.13 7.24
N THR A 105 11.56 -3.26 7.95
CA THR A 105 11.91 -4.59 7.42
C THR A 105 10.87 -5.68 7.70
N THR A 106 9.79 -5.36 8.44
CA THR A 106 8.77 -6.34 8.84
C THR A 106 7.37 -5.75 8.79
N GLY A 107 6.35 -6.61 8.80
CA GLY A 107 4.94 -6.18 8.80
C GLY A 107 4.37 -5.90 7.41
N GLY A 108 5.14 -6.18 6.36
CA GLY A 108 4.75 -5.98 4.98
C GLY A 108 5.11 -4.60 4.45
N ASN A 109 6.39 -4.21 4.57
CA ASN A 109 6.91 -2.91 4.14
C ASN A 109 6.53 -2.59 2.68
N MET A 110 6.53 -3.60 1.81
CA MET A 110 6.05 -3.45 0.45
C MET A 110 4.58 -3.84 0.36
N HIS A 111 3.70 -2.91 0.04
CA HIS A 111 2.25 -3.19 0.00
C HIS A 111 1.50 -2.58 -1.19
N ARG A 112 0.38 -3.21 -1.51
CA ARG A 112 -0.52 -2.83 -2.60
C ARG A 112 -1.95 -2.78 -2.06
N PHE A 113 -2.64 -1.69 -2.38
CA PHE A 113 -4.06 -1.53 -2.09
C PHE A 113 -4.91 -1.67 -3.35
N ARG A 114 -6.02 -2.39 -3.23
CA ARG A 114 -7.09 -2.41 -4.24
C ARG A 114 -8.44 -2.20 -3.56
N ALA A 115 -9.10 -1.10 -3.86
CA ALA A 115 -10.42 -0.79 -3.32
C ALA A 115 -11.48 -1.77 -3.87
N ILE A 116 -12.15 -2.50 -2.98
CA ILE A 116 -13.28 -3.39 -3.29
C ILE A 116 -14.59 -2.60 -3.29
N ALA A 117 -14.70 -1.65 -2.38
CA ALA A 117 -15.71 -0.60 -2.34
C ALA A 117 -15.02 0.77 -2.24
N PRO A 118 -15.72 1.90 -2.47
CA PRO A 118 -15.16 3.21 -2.15
C PRO A 118 -14.68 3.22 -0.71
N CYS A 119 -13.42 3.60 -0.48
CA CYS A 119 -12.80 3.53 0.84
C CYS A 119 -11.96 4.78 1.16
N ALA A 120 -11.78 5.03 2.46
CA ALA A 120 -10.85 6.03 2.97
C ALA A 120 -9.87 5.37 3.93
N ILE A 121 -8.58 5.66 3.77
CA ILE A 121 -7.48 5.07 4.52
C ILE A 121 -6.67 6.22 5.10
N LEU A 122 -6.45 6.23 6.42
CA LEU A 122 -5.54 7.15 7.09
C LEU A 122 -4.20 6.47 7.27
N ASP A 123 -3.15 7.05 6.70
CA ASP A 123 -1.76 6.65 6.93
C ASP A 123 -1.02 7.73 7.74
N ILE A 124 -0.23 7.26 8.72
CA ILE A 124 0.71 8.07 9.49
C ILE A 124 2.09 7.49 9.23
N LEU A 125 2.94 8.25 8.54
CA LEU A 125 4.25 7.82 8.06
C LEU A 125 5.33 8.47 8.91
N GLY A 126 6.22 7.68 9.51
CA GLY A 126 7.32 8.16 10.35
C GLY A 126 8.64 7.44 10.05
N PRO A 127 9.69 8.14 9.58
CA PRO A 127 9.65 9.49 9.00
C PRO A 127 8.85 9.53 7.68
N PRO A 128 8.60 10.71 7.08
CA PRO A 128 8.07 10.78 5.73
C PRO A 128 9.11 10.38 4.66
N TYR A 129 8.63 10.11 3.44
CA TYR A 129 9.47 10.02 2.26
C TYR A 129 10.30 11.30 2.07
N SER A 130 11.52 11.14 1.57
CA SER A 130 12.48 12.25 1.35
C SER A 130 13.53 11.81 0.34
N THR A 131 13.55 12.43 -0.84
CA THR A 131 14.59 12.19 -1.87
C THR A 131 15.98 12.58 -1.35
N GLU A 132 16.06 13.65 -0.56
CA GLU A 132 17.32 14.16 0.01
C GLU A 132 17.97 13.14 0.95
N ASP A 133 17.16 12.37 1.67
CA ASP A 133 17.62 11.34 2.59
C ASP A 133 17.59 9.92 1.98
N GLY A 134 17.39 9.79 0.66
CA GLY A 134 17.35 8.49 -0.02
C GLY A 134 16.14 7.63 0.34
N ARG A 135 15.05 8.24 0.82
CA ARG A 135 13.77 7.58 1.13
C ARG A 135 12.75 7.84 0.04
N ASP A 136 13.09 7.56 -1.21
CA ASP A 136 12.15 7.63 -2.32
C ASP A 136 11.24 6.41 -2.35
N CYS A 137 9.98 6.61 -2.77
CA CYS A 137 9.04 5.53 -2.95
C CYS A 137 9.37 4.75 -4.24
N THR A 138 9.73 3.48 -4.09
CA THR A 138 9.99 2.56 -5.18
C THR A 138 8.78 1.68 -5.44
N TYR A 139 8.46 1.48 -6.72
CA TYR A 139 7.33 0.66 -7.14
C TYR A 139 7.78 -0.68 -7.68
N TYR A 140 6.99 -1.72 -7.40
CA TYR A 140 7.33 -3.09 -7.75
C TYR A 140 6.21 -3.80 -8.51
N ARG A 141 6.59 -4.85 -9.24
CA ARG A 141 5.69 -5.86 -9.76
C ARG A 141 6.04 -7.21 -9.14
N ALA A 142 5.05 -7.86 -8.54
CA ALA A 142 5.22 -9.22 -8.02
C ALA A 142 5.10 -10.26 -9.14
N ILE A 143 6.07 -11.17 -9.19
CA ILE A 143 6.16 -12.32 -10.09
C ILE A 143 6.05 -13.58 -9.23
N PRO A 144 5.22 -14.56 -9.60
CA PRO A 144 5.14 -15.83 -8.87
C PRO A 144 6.51 -16.50 -8.77
N TYR A 145 6.83 -17.06 -7.60
CA TYR A 145 8.10 -17.76 -7.37
C TYR A 145 8.44 -18.80 -8.45
N SER A 146 7.43 -19.54 -8.94
CA SER A 146 7.60 -20.57 -9.98
C SER A 146 8.12 -20.07 -11.33
N ARG A 147 8.00 -18.76 -11.60
CA ARG A 147 8.36 -18.10 -12.87
C ARG A 147 9.71 -17.38 -12.78
N HIS A 148 10.65 -17.89 -11.98
CA HIS A 148 11.99 -17.30 -11.88
C HIS A 148 12.62 -17.10 -13.27
N PRO A 149 13.21 -15.92 -13.58
CA PRO A 149 13.84 -15.64 -14.87
C PRO A 149 15.05 -16.53 -15.19
N VAL A 150 15.69 -17.11 -14.18
CA VAL A 150 16.85 -17.98 -14.33
C VAL A 150 16.44 -19.41 -13.97
N LYS A 151 15.82 -20.13 -14.91
CA LYS A 151 15.70 -21.59 -14.85
C LYS A 151 16.46 -22.19 -16.02
N ASN A 152 17.77 -22.35 -15.83
CA ASN A 152 18.58 -23.33 -16.54
C ASN A 152 19.37 -24.10 -15.47
N GLY A 153 18.95 -25.32 -15.15
CA GLY A 153 19.71 -26.21 -14.27
C GLY A 153 18.95 -26.68 -13.04
N ALA A 154 19.13 -27.97 -12.74
CA ALA A 154 18.36 -28.79 -11.83
C ALA A 154 18.36 -28.35 -10.34
N ALA A 155 17.32 -28.82 -9.66
CA ALA A 155 17.26 -29.10 -8.22
C ALA A 155 17.25 -27.88 -7.27
N ASP A 156 16.07 -27.32 -7.05
CA ASP A 156 15.40 -27.53 -5.75
C ASP A 156 13.88 -27.33 -5.94
N GLN A 157 13.09 -28.33 -5.54
CA GLN A 157 11.63 -28.17 -5.42
C GLN A 157 11.34 -27.48 -4.09
N LEU A 158 12.01 -26.37 -3.81
CA LEU A 158 11.65 -25.53 -2.68
C LEU A 158 10.22 -25.08 -2.96
N THR A 159 9.29 -25.69 -2.24
CA THR A 159 7.88 -25.29 -2.19
C THR A 159 7.90 -23.77 -2.06
N GLY A 160 7.13 -23.03 -2.86
CA GLY A 160 7.19 -21.55 -2.91
C GLY A 160 6.69 -20.88 -1.63
N VAL A 161 7.24 -21.30 -0.50
CA VAL A 161 7.02 -21.00 0.91
C VAL A 161 8.38 -21.03 1.61
N ASP A 162 8.60 -20.17 2.60
CA ASP A 162 9.78 -20.23 3.47
C ASP A 162 9.59 -21.26 4.61
N GLU A 163 10.57 -21.34 5.50
CA GLU A 163 10.55 -22.24 6.68
C GLU A 163 9.35 -21.97 7.61
N GLU A 164 8.82 -20.73 7.59
CA GLU A 164 7.64 -20.31 8.35
C GLU A 164 6.33 -20.52 7.58
N GLY A 165 6.38 -21.03 6.35
CA GLY A 165 5.21 -21.28 5.50
C GLY A 165 4.72 -20.06 4.70
N HIS A 166 5.42 -18.92 4.71
CA HIS A 166 5.04 -17.73 3.96
C HIS A 166 5.29 -17.90 2.48
N ARG A 167 4.27 -17.67 1.67
CA ARG A 167 4.39 -17.81 0.21
C ARG A 167 5.37 -16.79 -0.39
N LEU A 168 6.35 -17.29 -1.12
CA LEU A 168 7.42 -16.52 -1.75
C LEU A 168 6.98 -15.90 -3.08
N SER A 169 7.60 -14.77 -3.43
CA SER A 169 7.42 -14.08 -4.72
C SER A 169 8.68 -13.27 -5.08
N TRP A 170 8.94 -13.11 -6.37
CA TRP A 170 9.98 -12.21 -6.85
C TRP A 170 9.39 -10.82 -7.07
N LEU A 171 10.00 -9.78 -6.53
CA LEU A 171 9.62 -8.40 -6.80
C LEU A 171 10.64 -7.77 -7.75
N THR A 172 10.15 -7.11 -8.79
CA THR A 172 10.98 -6.36 -9.73
C THR A 172 10.53 -4.92 -9.78
N GLU A 173 11.47 -3.99 -9.80
CA GLU A 173 11.16 -2.57 -9.92
C GLU A 173 10.40 -2.27 -11.22
N THR A 174 9.48 -1.33 -11.17
CA THR A 174 8.67 -0.94 -12.32
C THR A 174 8.22 0.50 -12.19
N ILE A 175 7.98 1.15 -13.32
CA ILE A 175 7.25 2.43 -13.36
C ILE A 175 5.77 2.11 -13.61
N PRO A 176 4.83 2.43 -12.70
CA PRO A 176 3.44 2.09 -12.90
C PRO A 176 2.80 2.99 -13.97
N ARG A 177 2.06 2.38 -14.90
CA ARG A 177 1.42 3.09 -16.02
C ARG A 177 0.33 4.09 -15.61
N MET A 178 -0.25 3.98 -14.40
CA MET A 178 -1.39 4.81 -13.95
C MET A 178 -1.28 5.21 -12.46
N LEU A 179 -0.32 6.06 -12.13
CA LEU A 179 -0.09 6.63 -10.80
C LEU A 179 -0.87 7.91 -10.50
N ARG A 180 -1.93 8.22 -11.24
CA ARG A 180 -2.67 9.47 -11.02
C ARG A 180 -3.34 9.47 -9.65
N MET A 181 -2.89 10.35 -8.77
CA MET A 181 -3.49 10.66 -7.48
C MET A 181 -3.65 12.17 -7.39
N ARG A 182 -4.88 12.63 -7.17
CA ARG A 182 -5.18 14.05 -7.05
C ARG A 182 -5.03 14.48 -5.60
N GLN A 183 -4.06 15.34 -5.32
CA GLN A 183 -3.97 15.97 -4.01
C GLN A 183 -5.07 17.04 -3.90
N ILE A 184 -5.81 17.02 -2.79
CA ILE A 184 -6.86 18.00 -2.50
C ILE A 184 -6.65 18.59 -1.10
N ARG A 185 -7.18 19.80 -0.88
CA ARG A 185 -7.04 20.49 0.42
C ARG A 185 -7.84 19.78 1.51
N TYR A 186 -7.27 19.71 2.71
CA TYR A 186 -8.01 19.28 3.90
C TYR A 186 -9.08 20.34 4.25
N GLY A 187 -10.29 19.88 4.56
CA GLY A 187 -11.43 20.75 4.86
C GLY A 187 -12.25 20.26 6.06
N GLY A 188 -11.65 19.42 6.89
CA GLY A 188 -12.24 18.97 8.15
C GLY A 188 -11.96 19.94 9.29
N PRO A 189 -12.23 19.53 10.55
CA PRO A 189 -11.91 20.33 11.73
C PRO A 189 -10.44 20.76 11.76
N PRO A 190 -10.11 21.95 12.28
CA PRO A 190 -8.73 22.41 12.42
C PRO A 190 -7.88 21.39 13.16
N ILE A 191 -6.63 21.24 12.70
CA ILE A 191 -5.62 20.44 13.39
C ILE A 191 -4.68 21.47 14.03
N SER A 192 -4.75 21.64 15.35
CA SER A 192 -3.89 22.56 16.08
C SER A 192 -2.48 22.00 16.22
N ASP A 193 -1.51 22.90 16.31
CA ASP A 193 -0.16 22.61 16.77
C ASP A 193 -0.01 22.86 18.28
N ASP A 194 -1.08 23.37 18.91
CA ASP A 194 -1.10 23.76 20.32
C ASP A 194 -1.13 22.52 21.22
N GLU A 195 -0.13 22.42 22.11
CA GLU A 195 -0.16 21.57 23.31
C GLU A 195 -1.17 22.08 24.35
#